data_AF-A0A0F9YIJ0-F1
#
_entry.id   AF-A0A0F9YIJ0-F1
#
_cell.length_a   1.000
_cell.length_b   1.000
_cell.length_c   1.000
_cell.angle_alpha   90.00
_cell.angle_beta   90.00
_cell.angle_gamma   90.00
#
_symmetry.space_group_name_H-M   'P 1'
#
loop_
_entity.id
_entity.type
_entity.pdbx_description
1 polymer ?
#
loop_
_entity_poly.entity_id
_entity_poly.type
_entity_poly.pdbx_seq_one_letter_code
_entity_poly.pdbx_strand_id
1 'polypeptide(L)'
;MSVFLIGAVVGDLPQVLFDLKHNFYHLKTLWQYTLDTFRGVSDAGFTYYHFLHFWPLVILAISYLVYIVIQKNKHLGILLIVIYIIVNLNSSLINFNKPVGMSEGLNLTKLIKTSKIIAEKSSNNFNIVTLYDFDTRGYTLRYLTKYIFNKTPMGILDYPSSPEIFSLAENNYNFKGSVPWELTFLKPYNIEVIEKIGDDFSLYKITKK
;
A
#
# COMPACT_ATOMS: atom_id res chain seq x y z
N MET A 1 -34.30 -13.82 -1.80
CA MET A 1 -34.16 -12.44 -1.30
C MET A 1 -34.27 -12.38 0.23
N SER A 2 -35.39 -12.81 0.81
CA SER A 2 -35.67 -12.68 2.26
C SER A 2 -34.69 -13.42 3.17
N VAL A 3 -34.26 -14.64 2.80
CA VAL A 3 -33.26 -15.41 3.55
C VAL A 3 -31.90 -14.69 3.60
N PHE A 4 -31.52 -14.01 2.52
CA PHE A 4 -30.26 -13.27 2.43
C PHE A 4 -30.28 -12.00 3.28
N LEU A 5 -31.42 -11.29 3.30
CA LEU A 5 -31.63 -10.12 4.15
C LEU A 5 -31.64 -10.49 5.64
N ILE A 6 -32.30 -11.59 5.99
CA ILE A 6 -32.30 -12.10 7.37
C ILE A 6 -30.87 -12.52 7.76
N GLY A 7 -30.16 -13.21 6.87
CA GLY A 7 -28.76 -13.60 7.10
C GLY A 7 -27.83 -12.40 7.33
N ALA A 8 -27.98 -11.33 6.55
CA ALA A 8 -27.22 -10.09 6.73
C ALA A 8 -27.53 -9.43 8.08
N VAL A 9 -28.81 -9.29 8.43
CA VAL A 9 -29.23 -8.69 9.72
C VAL A 9 -28.75 -9.51 10.91
N VAL A 10 -28.77 -10.84 10.81
CA VAL A 10 -28.26 -11.73 11.88
C VAL A 10 -26.73 -11.69 11.96
N GLY A 11 -26.04 -11.60 10.83
CA GLY A 11 -24.58 -11.45 10.79
C GLY A 11 -24.12 -10.14 11.44
N ASP A 12 -24.86 -9.06 11.21
CA ASP A 12 -24.58 -7.72 11.74
C ASP A 12 -25.38 -7.38 13.00
N LEU A 13 -25.97 -8.38 13.67
CA LEU A 13 -26.90 -8.19 14.80
C LEU A 13 -26.32 -7.28 15.91
N PRO A 14 -25.04 -7.41 16.31
CA PRO A 14 -24.47 -6.51 17.32
C PRO A 14 -24.51 -5.03 16.89
N GLN A 15 -24.22 -4.76 15.62
CA GLN A 15 -24.24 -3.41 15.06
C GLN A 15 -25.69 -2.89 14.91
N VAL A 16 -26.61 -3.74 14.46
CA VAL A 16 -28.03 -3.41 14.36
C VAL A 16 -28.62 -3.08 15.74
N LEU A 17 -28.35 -3.91 16.75
CA LEU A 17 -28.80 -3.68 18.13
C LEU A 17 -28.17 -2.41 18.73
N PHE A 18 -26.88 -2.18 18.45
CA PHE A 18 -26.21 -0.96 18.86
C PHE A 18 -26.89 0.27 18.25
N ASP A 19 -27.16 0.27 16.94
CA ASP A 19 -27.81 1.38 16.27
C ASP A 19 -29.22 1.63 16.79
N LEU A 20 -30.02 0.58 16.97
CA LEU A 20 -31.36 0.71 17.57
C LEU A 20 -31.30 1.34 18.97
N LYS A 21 -30.32 0.94 19.80
CA LYS A 21 -30.14 1.49 21.15
C LYS A 21 -29.63 2.93 21.15
N HIS A 22 -28.84 3.31 20.16
CA HIS A 22 -28.20 4.63 20.08
C HIS A 22 -28.83 5.54 19.02
N ASN A 23 -30.12 5.33 18.71
CA ASN A 23 -30.89 6.18 17.79
C ASN A 23 -30.20 6.32 16.42
N PHE A 24 -29.81 5.19 15.85
CA PHE A 24 -29.12 5.03 14.57
C PHE A 24 -27.83 5.83 14.47
N TYR A 25 -26.99 5.72 15.51
CA TYR A 25 -25.73 6.48 15.60
C TYR A 25 -24.81 6.28 14.39
N HIS A 26 -24.57 5.03 13.94
CA HIS A 26 -23.71 4.81 12.78
C HIS A 26 -24.34 5.36 11.50
N LEU A 27 -25.67 5.20 11.33
CA LEU A 27 -26.37 5.75 10.18
C LEU A 27 -26.29 7.28 10.13
N LYS A 28 -26.47 7.95 11.28
CA LYS A 28 -26.31 9.41 11.42
C LYS A 28 -24.88 9.84 11.18
N THR A 29 -23.90 9.08 11.68
CA THR A 29 -22.47 9.36 11.47
C THR A 29 -22.11 9.21 9.99
N LEU A 30 -22.60 8.16 9.33
CA LEU A 30 -22.41 7.95 7.88
C LEU A 30 -23.06 9.06 7.07
N TRP A 31 -24.28 9.48 7.45
CA TRP A 31 -24.98 10.58 6.80
C TRP A 31 -24.25 11.91 6.98
N GLN A 32 -23.82 12.21 8.21
CA GLN A 32 -23.05 13.42 8.53
C GLN A 32 -21.71 13.42 7.78
N TYR A 33 -20.99 12.30 7.80
CA TYR A 33 -19.76 12.12 7.02
C TYR A 33 -19.99 12.38 5.53
N THR A 34 -21.06 11.81 4.96
CA THR A 34 -21.43 12.03 3.55
C THR A 34 -21.67 13.52 3.26
N LEU A 35 -22.42 14.21 4.12
CA LEU A 35 -22.69 15.65 3.98
C LEU A 35 -21.41 16.49 4.12
N ASP A 36 -20.54 16.16 5.07
CA ASP A 36 -19.29 16.86 5.31
C ASP A 36 -18.30 16.66 4.16
N THR A 37 -18.24 15.45 3.57
CA THR A 37 -17.48 15.19 2.35
C THR A 37 -18.02 16.00 1.16
N PHE A 38 -19.34 16.07 0.96
CA PHE A 38 -19.92 16.89 -0.12
C PHE A 38 -19.69 18.40 0.07
N ARG A 39 -19.62 18.86 1.32
CA ARG A 39 -19.36 20.26 1.66
C ARG A 39 -17.87 20.63 1.69
N GLY A 40 -16.98 19.63 1.60
CA GLY A 40 -15.53 19.83 1.68
C GLY A 40 -15.05 20.34 3.06
N VAL A 41 -15.81 20.05 4.12
CA VAL A 41 -15.55 20.57 5.48
C VAL A 41 -14.62 19.64 6.27
N SER A 42 -14.46 18.38 5.85
CA SER A 42 -13.56 17.41 6.48
C SER A 42 -12.43 17.02 5.55
N ASP A 43 -11.28 16.62 6.12
CA ASP A 43 -10.20 15.89 5.40
C ASP A 43 -10.67 14.50 4.91
N ALA A 44 -11.93 14.14 5.17
CA ALA A 44 -12.52 12.87 4.81
C ALA A 44 -13.07 12.94 3.38
N GLY A 45 -12.18 12.76 2.41
CA GLY A 45 -12.56 12.63 0.99
C GLY A 45 -13.15 11.26 0.67
N PHE A 46 -13.98 11.19 -0.38
CA PHE A 46 -14.32 9.93 -1.00
C PHE A 46 -13.10 9.35 -1.70
N THR A 47 -12.53 8.31 -1.11
CA THR A 47 -11.47 7.53 -1.75
C THR A 47 -12.03 6.21 -2.26
N TYR A 48 -11.46 5.71 -3.35
CA TYR A 48 -11.98 4.52 -4.02
C TYR A 48 -11.97 3.28 -3.12
N TYR A 49 -11.01 3.18 -2.18
CA TYR A 49 -10.89 2.03 -1.29
C TYR A 49 -12.05 1.92 -0.28
N HIS A 50 -12.76 3.02 0.02
CA HIS A 50 -13.99 2.96 0.80
C HIS A 50 -15.10 2.19 0.09
N PHE A 51 -15.08 2.11 -1.25
CA PHE A 51 -16.10 1.45 -2.06
C PHE A 51 -15.65 0.10 -2.63
N LEU A 52 -14.39 -0.29 -2.42
CA LEU A 52 -13.81 -1.50 -3.01
C LEU A 52 -14.59 -2.77 -2.61
N HIS A 53 -15.19 -2.80 -1.43
CA HIS A 53 -16.00 -3.92 -0.96
C HIS A 53 -17.34 -4.07 -1.71
N PHE A 54 -17.84 -2.99 -2.34
CA PHE A 54 -19.01 -3.07 -3.23
C PHE A 54 -18.65 -3.50 -4.65
N TRP A 55 -17.36 -3.52 -4.99
CA TRP A 55 -16.89 -3.84 -6.34
C TRP A 55 -17.42 -5.19 -6.88
N PRO A 56 -17.51 -6.27 -6.08
CA PRO A 56 -18.13 -7.52 -6.55
C PRO A 56 -19.59 -7.35 -6.97
N LEU A 57 -20.39 -6.59 -6.22
CA LEU A 57 -21.79 -6.32 -6.56
C LEU A 57 -21.91 -5.49 -7.83
N VAL A 58 -21.04 -4.49 -7.99
CA VAL A 58 -20.95 -3.66 -9.20
C VAL A 58 -20.59 -4.52 -10.41
N ILE A 59 -19.59 -5.40 -10.30
CA ILE A 59 -19.22 -6.33 -11.37
C ILE A 59 -20.40 -7.23 -11.75
N LEU A 60 -21.12 -7.80 -10.78
CA LEU A 60 -22.28 -8.64 -11.05
C LEU A 60 -23.39 -7.87 -11.77
N ALA A 61 -23.69 -6.66 -11.35
CA ALA A 61 -24.68 -5.81 -12.00
C ALA A 61 -24.28 -5.47 -13.44
N ILE A 62 -23.03 -5.06 -13.67
CA ILE A 62 -22.50 -4.76 -15.02
C ILE A 62 -22.53 -6.02 -15.89
N SER A 63 -22.13 -7.17 -15.35
CA SER A 63 -22.12 -8.46 -16.06
C SER A 63 -23.53 -8.87 -16.49
N TYR A 64 -24.53 -8.66 -15.63
CA TYR A 64 -25.93 -8.92 -15.94
C TYR A 64 -26.45 -7.98 -17.04
N LEU A 65 -26.10 -6.70 -17.00
CA LEU A 65 -26.44 -5.76 -18.06
C LEU A 65 -25.83 -6.16 -19.41
N VAL A 66 -24.55 -6.54 -19.42
CA VAL A 66 -23.88 -7.05 -20.63
C VAL A 66 -24.56 -8.32 -21.14
N TYR A 67 -24.95 -9.24 -20.25
CA TYR A 67 -25.70 -10.44 -20.61
C TYR A 67 -27.02 -10.09 -21.32
N ILE A 68 -27.82 -9.15 -20.79
CA ILE A 68 -29.06 -8.70 -21.43
C ILE A 68 -28.77 -8.14 -22.83
N VAL A 69 -27.69 -7.36 -22.98
CA VAL A 69 -27.30 -6.81 -24.28
C VAL A 69 -26.90 -7.91 -25.25
N ILE A 70 -26.12 -8.92 -24.82
CA ILE A 70 -25.73 -10.06 -25.65
C ILE A 70 -26.96 -10.82 -26.17
N GLN A 71 -27.98 -11.02 -25.33
CA GLN A 71 -29.22 -11.70 -25.72
C GLN A 71 -29.98 -10.95 -26.82
N LYS A 72 -29.91 -9.61 -26.84
CA LYS A 72 -30.56 -8.79 -27.87
C LYS A 72 -29.69 -8.59 -29.12
N ASN A 73 -28.39 -8.39 -28.92
CA ASN A 73 -27.42 -8.17 -29.97
C ASN A 73 -26.03 -8.63 -29.51
N LYS A 74 -25.63 -9.82 -29.98
CA LYS A 74 -24.36 -10.45 -29.64
C LYS A 74 -23.15 -9.57 -29.99
N HIS A 75 -23.17 -8.91 -31.14
CA HIS A 75 -22.04 -8.07 -31.57
C HIS A 75 -21.87 -6.84 -30.67
N LEU A 76 -22.97 -6.19 -30.29
CA LEU A 76 -22.94 -5.06 -29.36
C LEU A 76 -22.43 -5.49 -27.98
N GLY A 77 -22.88 -6.65 -27.48
CA GLY A 77 -22.41 -7.17 -26.20
C GLY A 77 -20.91 -7.50 -26.19
N ILE A 78 -20.40 -8.11 -27.26
CA ILE A 78 -18.96 -8.35 -27.43
C ILE A 78 -18.18 -7.03 -27.52
N LEU A 79 -18.69 -6.04 -28.26
CA LEU A 79 -18.07 -4.73 -28.36
C LEU A 79 -17.93 -4.07 -26.97
N LEU A 80 -18.95 -4.15 -26.12
CA LEU A 80 -18.89 -3.63 -24.74
C LEU A 80 -17.80 -4.33 -23.90
N ILE A 81 -17.64 -5.65 -24.03
CA ILE A 81 -16.58 -6.40 -23.36
C ILE A 81 -15.20 -5.95 -23.85
N VAL A 82 -15.03 -5.79 -25.17
CA VAL A 82 -13.77 -5.33 -25.76
C VAL A 82 -13.44 -3.90 -25.29
N ILE A 83 -14.41 -2.99 -25.27
CA ILE A 83 -14.24 -1.63 -24.74
C ILE A 83 -13.82 -1.69 -23.28
N TYR A 84 -14.49 -2.50 -22.45
CA TYR A 84 -14.14 -2.67 -21.04
C TYR A 84 -12.68 -3.13 -20.88
N ILE A 85 -12.24 -4.13 -21.64
CA ILE A 85 -10.86 -4.62 -21.61
C ILE A 85 -9.88 -3.51 -22.01
N ILE A 86 -10.15 -2.80 -23.11
CA ILE A 86 -9.28 -1.71 -23.60
C ILE A 86 -9.16 -0.59 -22.56
N VAL A 87 -10.27 -0.17 -21.95
CA VAL A 87 -10.28 0.87 -20.92
C VAL A 87 -9.44 0.44 -19.70
N ASN A 88 -9.57 -0.81 -19.26
CA ASN A 88 -8.78 -1.32 -18.14
C ASN A 88 -7.30 -1.42 -18.49
N LEU A 89 -6.95 -1.93 -19.68
CA LEU A 89 -5.56 -2.05 -20.14
C LEU A 89 -4.87 -0.71 -20.38
N ASN A 90 -5.63 0.35 -20.67
CA ASN A 90 -5.12 1.71 -20.86
C ASN A 90 -5.09 2.53 -19.55
N SER A 91 -5.33 1.90 -18.40
CA SER A 91 -5.20 2.54 -17.09
C SER A 91 -3.75 2.92 -16.80
N SER A 92 -3.52 4.08 -16.18
CA SER A 92 -2.19 4.48 -15.68
C SER A 92 -1.64 3.52 -14.62
N LEU A 93 -2.49 2.66 -14.05
CA LEU A 93 -2.13 1.62 -13.10
C LEU A 93 -1.65 0.33 -13.77
N ILE A 94 -1.68 0.24 -15.10
CA ILE A 94 -1.16 -0.89 -15.87
C ILE A 94 -0.04 -0.37 -16.77
N ASN A 95 1.16 -0.89 -16.57
CA ASN A 95 2.29 -0.58 -17.43
C ASN A 95 3.07 -1.87 -17.70
N PHE A 96 3.16 -2.25 -18.97
CA PHE A 96 3.87 -3.46 -19.40
C PHE A 96 5.38 -3.24 -19.55
N ASN A 97 5.83 -1.98 -19.58
CA ASN A 97 7.23 -1.62 -19.78
C ASN A 97 7.96 -1.31 -18.47
N LYS A 98 7.25 -0.85 -17.43
CA LYS A 98 7.82 -0.53 -16.12
C LYS A 98 6.95 -0.99 -14.96
N PRO A 99 7.54 -1.32 -13.79
CA PRO A 99 6.77 -1.61 -12.59
C PRO A 99 5.90 -0.41 -12.19
N VAL A 100 4.62 -0.65 -11.93
CA VAL A 100 3.69 0.38 -11.48
C VAL A 100 3.78 0.52 -9.96
N GLY A 101 3.86 1.76 -9.48
CA GLY A 101 3.92 2.08 -8.04
C GLY A 101 5.31 1.95 -7.42
N MET A 102 6.33 1.59 -8.19
CA MET A 102 7.73 1.63 -7.76
C MET A 102 8.38 2.95 -8.17
N SER A 103 9.26 3.50 -7.34
CA SER A 103 10.02 4.71 -7.70
C SER A 103 10.83 4.47 -8.99
N GLU A 104 10.89 5.49 -9.85
CA GLU A 104 11.63 5.41 -11.11
C GLU A 104 13.09 5.05 -10.84
N GLY A 105 13.68 4.22 -11.69
CA GLY A 105 15.04 3.73 -11.48
C GLY A 105 15.15 2.53 -10.52
N LEU A 106 14.12 2.15 -9.77
CA LEU A 106 14.11 0.90 -9.00
C LEU A 106 13.36 -0.23 -9.73
N ASN A 107 13.82 -1.47 -9.52
CA ASN A 107 13.16 -2.68 -10.00
C ASN A 107 13.45 -3.85 -9.04
N LEU A 108 12.78 -4.99 -9.25
CA LEU A 108 12.94 -6.16 -8.40
C LEU A 108 14.40 -6.65 -8.33
N THR A 109 15.14 -6.65 -9.45
CA THR A 109 16.54 -7.07 -9.48
C THR A 109 17.40 -6.20 -8.58
N LYS A 110 17.20 -4.88 -8.61
CA LYS A 110 17.90 -3.92 -7.73
C LYS A 110 17.54 -4.13 -6.26
N LEU A 111 16.26 -4.42 -5.94
CA LEU A 111 15.86 -4.73 -4.57
C LEU A 111 16.47 -6.04 -4.07
N ILE A 112 16.47 -7.10 -4.87
CA ILE A 112 17.10 -8.38 -4.54
C ILE A 112 18.60 -8.17 -4.31
N LYS A 113 19.28 -7.42 -5.17
CA LYS A 113 20.70 -7.05 -5.00
C LYS A 113 20.91 -6.30 -3.68
N THR A 114 20.08 -5.31 -3.40
CA THR A 114 20.15 -4.51 -2.16
C THR A 114 19.97 -5.41 -0.93
N SER A 115 18.94 -6.25 -0.90
CA SER A 115 18.68 -7.19 0.19
C SER A 115 19.80 -8.20 0.38
N LYS A 116 20.45 -8.65 -0.70
CA LYS A 116 21.66 -9.50 -0.62
C LYS A 116 22.79 -8.78 0.12
N ILE A 117 23.09 -7.54 -0.29
CA ILE A 117 24.15 -6.73 0.34
C ILE A 117 23.86 -6.50 1.82
N ILE A 118 22.60 -6.18 2.16
CA ILE A 118 22.16 -6.04 3.55
C ILE A 118 22.40 -7.35 4.30
N ALA A 119 21.98 -8.49 3.76
CA ALA A 119 22.15 -9.78 4.42
C ALA A 119 23.62 -10.14 4.68
N GLU A 120 24.52 -9.80 3.74
CA GLU A 120 25.96 -10.06 3.83
C GLU A 120 26.69 -9.10 4.79
N LYS A 121 26.29 -7.82 4.84
CA LYS A 121 26.98 -6.77 5.60
C LYS A 121 26.35 -6.45 6.96
N SER A 122 25.22 -7.07 7.29
CA SER A 122 24.53 -6.85 8.57
C SER A 122 25.03 -7.75 9.69
N SER A 123 25.11 -7.16 10.87
CA SER A 123 25.20 -7.85 12.16
C SER A 123 23.92 -8.62 12.48
N ASN A 124 23.84 -9.24 13.65
CA ASN A 124 22.63 -9.96 14.06
C ASN A 124 21.50 -9.02 14.50
N ASN A 125 21.83 -7.79 14.91
CA ASN A 125 20.87 -6.81 15.39
C ASN A 125 20.89 -5.61 14.44
N PHE A 126 20.01 -5.61 13.45
CA PHE A 126 19.94 -4.53 12.46
C PHE A 126 18.49 -4.28 12.09
N ASN A 127 18.20 -3.07 11.62
CA ASN A 127 16.90 -2.73 11.05
C ASN A 127 17.05 -2.21 9.61
N ILE A 128 15.92 -2.13 8.91
CA ILE A 128 15.87 -1.66 7.52
C ILE A 128 14.84 -0.54 7.42
N VAL A 129 15.20 0.47 6.64
CA VAL A 129 14.36 1.62 6.27
C VAL A 129 14.47 1.87 4.76
N THR A 130 13.39 2.38 4.17
CA THR A 130 13.37 2.91 2.80
C THR A 130 13.04 4.39 2.85
N LEU A 131 13.78 5.23 2.12
CA LEU A 131 13.57 6.69 2.12
C LEU A 131 13.16 7.25 0.76
N TYR A 132 12.94 6.37 -0.22
CA TYR A 132 12.48 6.72 -1.56
C TYR A 132 10.95 6.65 -1.72
N ASP A 133 10.23 6.27 -0.66
CA ASP A 133 8.79 6.09 -0.65
C ASP A 133 8.22 6.56 0.70
N PHE A 134 6.91 6.77 0.77
CA PHE A 134 6.20 7.21 1.97
C PHE A 134 6.22 6.14 3.08
N ASP A 135 6.22 4.85 2.73
CA ASP A 135 6.38 3.78 3.71
C ASP A 135 7.85 3.59 4.07
N THR A 136 8.27 4.21 5.17
CA THR A 136 9.65 4.21 5.66
C THR A 136 10.08 2.88 6.27
N ARG A 137 9.14 1.99 6.57
CA ARG A 137 9.40 0.72 7.26
C ARG A 137 10.10 -0.31 6.38
N GLY A 138 10.16 -0.09 5.06
CA GLY A 138 10.94 -0.91 4.13
C GLY A 138 10.49 -2.36 4.03
N TYR A 139 9.18 -2.65 4.11
CA TYR A 139 8.64 -4.01 4.10
C TYR A 139 9.16 -4.87 2.94
N THR A 140 9.29 -4.30 1.74
CA THR A 140 9.78 -5.03 0.58
C THR A 140 11.20 -5.53 0.79
N LEU A 141 12.13 -4.67 1.24
CA LEU A 141 13.50 -5.08 1.53
C LEU A 141 13.56 -6.06 2.71
N ARG A 142 12.75 -5.87 3.75
CA ARG A 142 12.68 -6.77 4.91
C ARG A 142 12.23 -8.16 4.52
N TYR A 143 11.21 -8.24 3.67
CA TYR A 143 10.71 -9.51 3.14
C TYR A 143 11.80 -10.26 2.37
N LEU A 144 12.43 -9.60 1.39
CA LEU A 144 13.48 -10.21 0.58
C LEU A 144 14.68 -10.63 1.45
N THR A 145 15.13 -9.78 2.38
CA THR A 145 16.26 -10.06 3.28
C THR A 145 15.96 -11.28 4.17
N LYS A 146 14.75 -11.35 4.74
CA LYS A 146 14.34 -12.44 5.63
C LYS A 146 14.12 -13.76 4.89
N TYR A 147 13.35 -13.74 3.81
CA TYR A 147 12.84 -14.98 3.19
C TYR A 147 13.68 -15.49 2.03
N ILE A 148 14.48 -14.64 1.38
CA ILE A 148 15.40 -15.06 0.31
C ILE A 148 16.81 -15.30 0.88
N PHE A 149 17.26 -14.41 1.77
CA PHE A 149 18.63 -14.44 2.28
C PHE A 149 18.75 -14.92 3.73
N ASN A 150 17.66 -15.39 4.33
CA ASN A 150 17.61 -15.96 5.69
C ASN A 150 18.20 -15.06 6.79
N LYS A 151 18.15 -13.74 6.59
CA LYS A 151 18.65 -12.75 7.56
C LYS A 151 17.49 -11.90 8.06
N THR A 152 17.14 -12.05 9.33
CA THR A 152 15.94 -11.42 9.89
C THR A 152 16.28 -10.06 10.50
N PRO A 153 15.74 -8.95 9.97
CA PRO A 153 15.86 -7.65 10.62
C PRO A 153 15.00 -7.60 11.89
N MET A 154 15.38 -6.75 12.85
CA MET A 154 14.61 -6.46 14.06
C MET A 154 13.21 -5.91 13.73
N GLY A 155 12.26 -5.97 14.65
CA GLY A 155 10.88 -5.54 14.43
C GLY A 155 10.73 -4.05 14.09
N ILE A 156 9.58 -3.67 13.53
CA ILE A 156 9.27 -2.26 13.20
C ILE A 156 9.19 -1.36 14.43
N LEU A 157 9.02 -1.93 15.62
CA LEU A 157 9.00 -1.19 16.89
C LEU A 157 10.39 -1.14 17.55
N ASP A 158 11.35 -1.89 17.02
CA ASP A 158 12.67 -2.11 17.62
C ASP A 158 13.74 -1.20 16.99
N TYR A 159 13.36 -0.14 16.27
CA TYR A 159 14.32 0.88 15.81
C TYR A 159 15.13 1.51 16.96
N PRO A 160 14.54 1.82 18.14
CA PRO A 160 15.31 2.42 19.25
C PRO A 160 16.44 1.55 19.79
N SER A 161 16.31 0.23 19.70
CA SER A 161 17.28 -0.75 20.20
C SER A 161 18.25 -1.23 19.11
N SER A 162 18.08 -0.78 17.86
CA SER A 162 18.89 -1.22 16.75
C SER A 162 20.24 -0.48 16.71
N PRO A 163 21.39 -1.17 16.73
CA PRO A 163 22.70 -0.52 16.65
C PRO A 163 23.04 -0.03 15.23
N GLU A 164 22.42 -0.61 14.20
CA GLU A 164 22.63 -0.24 12.80
C GLU A 164 21.32 -0.31 12.00
N ILE A 165 21.10 0.70 11.17
CA ILE A 165 19.97 0.75 10.24
C ILE A 165 20.51 0.82 8.82
N PHE A 166 20.08 -0.10 7.97
CA PHE A 166 20.32 -0.05 6.54
C PHE A 166 19.21 0.75 5.87
N SER A 167 19.58 1.73 5.07
CA SER A 167 18.66 2.64 4.40
C SER A 167 18.88 2.64 2.90
N LEU A 168 17.85 2.31 2.11
CA LEU A 168 17.86 2.55 0.67
C LEU A 168 17.22 3.92 0.42
N ALA A 169 17.99 4.85 -0.15
CA ALA A 169 17.57 6.24 -0.37
C ALA A 169 18.11 6.78 -1.69
N GLU A 170 17.55 7.90 -2.16
CA GLU A 170 18.09 8.63 -3.30
C GLU A 170 19.53 9.10 -3.02
N ASN A 171 20.33 9.25 -4.07
CA ASN A 171 21.73 9.62 -3.99
C ASN A 171 21.97 11.01 -3.36
N ASN A 172 20.99 11.90 -3.45
CA ASN A 172 21.02 13.27 -2.93
C ASN A 172 20.18 13.44 -1.64
N TYR A 173 19.77 12.35 -0.99
CA TYR A 173 18.91 12.42 0.19
C TYR A 173 19.54 13.25 1.33
N ASN A 174 18.79 14.23 1.85
CA ASN A 174 19.27 15.11 2.92
C ASN A 174 19.06 14.50 4.31
N PHE A 175 20.04 13.71 4.76
CA PHE A 175 20.04 13.16 6.12
C PHE A 175 20.19 14.21 7.23
N LYS A 176 20.65 15.42 6.93
CA LYS A 176 20.79 16.48 7.95
C LYS A 176 19.46 17.17 8.28
N GLY A 177 18.45 17.02 7.42
CA GLY A 177 17.14 17.67 7.57
C GLY A 177 16.17 16.93 8.49
N SER A 178 14.88 17.12 8.20
CA SER A 178 13.83 16.29 8.78
C SER A 178 13.98 14.85 8.26
N VAL A 179 14.09 13.91 9.18
CA VAL A 179 14.21 12.47 8.86
C VAL A 179 13.06 11.71 9.50
N PRO A 180 12.67 10.56 8.94
CA PRO A 180 11.64 9.71 9.53
C PRO A 180 11.97 9.32 10.96
N TRP A 181 10.91 9.06 11.72
CA TRP A 181 10.97 8.66 13.12
C TRP A 181 11.94 7.49 13.36
N GLU A 182 12.02 6.54 12.44
CA GLU A 182 12.89 5.37 12.47
C GLU A 182 14.37 5.73 12.61
N LEU A 183 14.80 6.84 11.99
CA LEU A 183 16.20 7.30 12.03
C LEU A 183 16.48 8.25 13.20
N THR A 184 15.45 8.75 13.88
CA THR A 184 15.63 9.74 14.97
C THR A 184 16.33 9.14 16.18
N PHE A 185 16.12 7.86 16.49
CA PHE A 185 16.71 7.20 17.66
C PHE A 185 18.23 6.99 17.58
N LEU A 186 18.78 6.96 16.38
CA LEU A 186 20.22 6.85 16.17
C LEU A 186 20.93 8.20 16.27
N LYS A 187 20.22 9.33 16.38
CA LYS A 187 20.86 10.65 16.45
C LYS A 187 21.69 10.80 17.75
N PRO A 188 22.90 11.39 17.68
CA PRO A 188 23.67 11.67 16.46
C PRO A 188 24.19 10.39 15.81
N TYR A 189 24.12 10.29 14.49
CA TYR A 189 24.53 9.09 13.74
C TYR A 189 25.65 9.37 12.73
N ASN A 190 26.38 8.32 12.39
CA ASN A 190 27.30 8.26 11.27
C ASN A 190 26.59 7.62 10.07
N ILE A 191 26.92 8.09 8.86
CA ILE A 191 26.38 7.58 7.61
C ILE A 191 27.54 7.06 6.76
N GLU A 192 27.44 5.82 6.34
CA GLU A 192 28.37 5.18 5.41
C GLU A 192 27.62 4.78 4.14
N VAL A 193 28.15 5.16 2.97
CA VAL A 193 27.63 4.67 1.69
C VAL A 193 28.20 3.28 1.45
N ILE A 194 27.33 2.28 1.43
CA ILE A 194 27.73 0.87 1.28
C ILE A 194 27.90 0.51 -0.19
N GLU A 195 26.94 0.90 -1.02
CA GLU A 195 26.96 0.64 -2.46
C GLU A 195 25.95 1.53 -3.20
N LYS A 196 26.26 1.90 -4.44
CA LYS A 196 25.31 2.53 -5.36
C LYS A 196 24.39 1.48 -5.99
N ILE A 197 23.08 1.73 -5.96
CA ILE A 197 22.04 0.86 -6.51
C ILE A 197 21.49 1.51 -7.80
N GLY A 198 22.29 1.45 -8.85
CA GLY A 198 22.02 2.16 -10.11
C GLY A 198 22.35 3.64 -10.02
N ASP A 199 21.72 4.44 -10.87
CA ASP A 199 22.09 5.85 -11.07
C ASP A 199 21.47 6.80 -10.04
N ASP A 200 20.33 6.44 -9.47
CA ASP A 200 19.52 7.35 -8.64
C ASP A 200 19.53 7.00 -7.15
N PHE A 201 19.89 5.76 -6.78
CA PHE A 201 19.79 5.26 -5.40
C PHE A 201 21.11 4.75 -4.85
N SER A 202 21.25 4.83 -3.53
CA SER A 202 22.35 4.23 -2.78
C SER A 202 21.84 3.51 -1.54
N LEU A 203 22.54 2.45 -1.18
CA LEU A 203 22.39 1.79 0.11
C LEU A 203 23.33 2.44 1.11
N TYR A 204 22.76 2.94 2.20
CA TYR A 204 23.47 3.56 3.30
C TYR A 204 23.40 2.66 4.53
N LYS A 205 24.47 2.66 5.32
CA LYS A 205 24.51 2.11 6.66
C LYS A 205 24.57 3.27 7.64
N ILE A 206 23.62 3.28 8.56
CA ILE A 206 23.46 4.33 9.57
C ILE A 206 23.74 3.70 10.93
N THR A 207 24.71 4.24 11.65
CA THR A 207 25.12 3.74 12.97
C THR A 207 25.13 4.88 13.98
N LYS A 208 24.87 4.56 15.25
CA LYS A 208 24.98 5.55 16.33
C LYS A 208 26.42 6.04 16.44
N LYS A 209 26.59 7.35 16.63
CA LYS A 209 27.89 7.97 16.89
C LYS A 209 28.30 7.84 18.36
#